data_AF-A0A257ELW2-F1
#
_entry.id   AF-A0A257ELW2-F1
#
_cell.length_a   1.000
_cell.length_b   1.000
_cell.length_c   1.000
_cell.angle_alpha   90.00
_cell.angle_beta   90.00
_cell.angle_gamma   90.00
#
_symmetry.space_group_name_H-M   'P 1'
#
loop_
_entity.id
_entity.type
_entity.pdbx_description
1 polymer ?
#
loop_
_entity_poly.entity_id
_entity_poly.type
_entity_poly.pdbx_seq_one_letter_code
_entity_poly.pdbx_strand_id
1 'polypeptide(L)'
;MSGHPVLPPDPITLPLLPLRDVVVFPHMVIPLFVGRPKSIKALEAAMEAGRQIMLVAQKAAGKDEPKPEDMFDIGCVSSILQMLKLPDGTVKVLVEGVQRAETRAIHDTGEHFTADVAPVQPSGEASPEVEALRRAVTQQFDQYVKLNKKIPPEILT
;
A
#
# COMPACT_ATOMS: atom_id res chain seq x y z
N MET A 1 0.29 19.18 -0.87
CA MET A 1 -0.87 18.77 -1.71
C MET A 1 -0.31 17.95 -2.85
N SER A 2 0.05 16.68 -2.60
CA SER A 2 0.62 15.81 -3.62
C SER A 2 -0.47 15.52 -4.66
N GLY A 3 -0.30 16.05 -5.88
CA GLY A 3 -1.24 15.93 -6.99
C GLY A 3 -1.25 14.54 -7.62
N HIS A 4 -1.34 13.49 -6.80
CA HIS A 4 -1.51 12.14 -7.32
C HIS A 4 -2.96 11.95 -7.77
N PRO A 5 -3.18 11.45 -9.01
CA PRO A 5 -4.52 11.27 -9.51
C PRO A 5 -5.27 10.28 -8.62
N VAL A 6 -6.39 10.74 -8.08
CA VAL A 6 -7.41 9.90 -7.46
C VAL A 6 -7.90 8.95 -8.55
N LEU A 7 -7.92 7.64 -8.27
CA LEU A 7 -8.52 6.64 -9.16
C LEU A 7 -9.91 7.12 -9.62
N PRO A 8 -10.29 6.85 -10.88
CA PRO A 8 -11.66 7.06 -11.30
C PRO A 8 -12.62 6.21 -10.45
N PRO A 9 -13.91 6.61 -10.36
CA PRO A 9 -14.92 5.83 -9.66
C PRO A 9 -15.13 4.45 -10.29
N ASP A 10 -14.88 4.34 -11.60
CA ASP A 10 -14.94 3.07 -12.33
C ASP A 10 -13.71 2.20 -12.05
N PRO A 11 -13.87 0.87 -11.92
CA PRO A 11 -12.74 -0.02 -11.68
C PRO A 11 -11.70 0.05 -12.81
N ILE A 12 -10.43 0.08 -12.43
CA ILE A 12 -9.31 -0.06 -13.37
C ILE A 12 -8.48 -1.29 -13.02
N THR A 13 -7.84 -1.89 -14.02
CA THR A 13 -6.94 -3.03 -13.79
C THR A 13 -5.53 -2.53 -13.51
N LEU A 14 -4.96 -2.89 -12.36
CA LEU A 14 -3.58 -2.59 -12.00
C LEU A 14 -2.78 -3.87 -11.70
N PRO A 15 -1.45 -3.88 -11.95
CA PRO A 15 -0.58 -4.90 -11.39
C PRO A 15 -0.70 -4.92 -9.86
N LEU A 16 -0.67 -6.11 -9.27
CA LEU A 16 -0.83 -6.32 -7.84
C LEU A 16 0.43 -6.96 -7.26
N LEU A 17 0.94 -6.36 -6.18
CA LEU A 17 2.03 -6.92 -5.38
C LEU A 17 1.54 -7.34 -3.99
N PRO A 18 1.58 -8.65 -3.66
CA PRO A 18 1.20 -9.13 -2.34
C PRO A 18 2.32 -8.87 -1.31
N LEU A 19 1.95 -8.29 -0.17
CA LEU A 19 2.84 -7.94 0.93
C LEU A 19 2.68 -8.92 2.09
N ARG A 20 3.79 -9.39 2.65
CA ARG A 20 3.80 -10.39 3.71
C ARG A 20 3.75 -9.79 5.11
N ASP A 21 4.68 -8.88 5.39
CA ASP A 21 4.98 -8.42 6.75
C ASP A 21 4.61 -6.94 6.97
N VAL A 22 3.95 -6.32 6.01
CA VAL A 22 3.67 -4.88 6.04
C VAL A 22 2.36 -4.53 5.34
N VAL A 23 1.70 -3.50 5.86
CA VAL A 23 0.54 -2.85 5.27
C VAL A 23 0.93 -1.41 4.94
N VAL A 24 0.67 -0.98 3.71
CA VAL A 24 0.94 0.39 3.27
C VAL A 24 -0.33 1.21 3.42
N PHE A 25 -0.20 2.36 4.07
CA PHE A 25 -1.29 3.35 4.20
C PHE A 25 -1.10 4.51 3.21
N PRO A 26 -2.17 5.24 2.88
CA PRO A 26 -2.05 6.50 2.14
C PRO A 26 -1.03 7.45 2.81
N HIS A 27 -0.25 8.16 2.00
CA HIS A 27 0.85 9.06 2.38
C HIS A 27 2.09 8.38 3.00
N MET A 28 2.07 7.06 3.19
CA MET A 28 3.22 6.33 3.71
C MET A 28 4.25 6.13 2.60
N VAL A 29 5.50 6.55 2.84
CA VAL A 29 6.65 6.26 1.97
C VAL A 29 7.51 5.20 2.62
N ILE A 30 7.67 4.05 1.96
CA ILE A 30 8.39 2.91 2.52
C ILE A 30 9.23 2.19 1.46
N PRO A 31 10.49 1.83 1.77
CA PRO A 31 11.26 0.93 0.91
C PRO A 31 10.80 -0.52 1.06
N LEU A 32 10.58 -1.20 -0.05
CA LEU A 32 10.26 -2.63 -0.12
C LEU A 32 11.40 -3.39 -0.83
N PHE A 33 11.65 -4.60 -0.37
CA PHE A 33 12.59 -5.53 -1.00
C PHE A 33 11.82 -6.69 -1.60
N VAL A 34 11.98 -6.89 -2.91
CA VAL A 34 11.18 -7.83 -3.69
C VAL A 34 12.11 -8.83 -4.37
N GLY A 35 11.96 -10.11 -4.03
CA GLY A 35 12.78 -11.20 -4.57
C GLY A 35 12.00 -12.25 -5.37
N ARG A 36 10.67 -12.31 -5.25
CA ARG A 36 9.87 -13.32 -5.95
C ARG A 36 9.73 -12.96 -7.44
N PRO A 37 10.00 -13.88 -8.38
CA PRO A 37 9.93 -13.59 -9.82
C PRO A 37 8.60 -12.99 -10.27
N LYS A 38 7.46 -13.53 -9.79
CA LYS A 38 6.12 -12.99 -10.09
C LYS A 38 5.94 -11.54 -9.61
N SER A 39 6.48 -11.19 -8.45
CA SER A 39 6.39 -9.84 -7.89
C SER A 39 7.30 -8.85 -8.61
N ILE A 40 8.49 -9.29 -9.05
CA ILE A 40 9.37 -8.47 -9.89
C ILE A 40 8.68 -8.17 -11.23
N LYS A 41 8.05 -9.15 -11.87
CA LYS A 41 7.25 -8.94 -13.09
C LYS A 41 6.10 -7.94 -12.87
N ALA A 42 5.40 -8.00 -11.75
CA ALA A 42 4.36 -7.02 -11.41
C ALA A 42 4.91 -5.58 -11.33
N LEU A 43 6.10 -5.41 -10.74
CA LEU A 43 6.76 -4.10 -10.66
C LEU A 43 7.18 -3.58 -12.04
N GLU A 44 7.72 -4.45 -12.89
CA GLU A 44 8.10 -4.09 -14.27
C GLU A 44 6.88 -3.67 -15.08
N ALA A 45 5.80 -4.45 -15.03
CA ALA A 45 4.53 -4.10 -15.67
C ALA A 45 3.97 -2.76 -15.15
N ALA A 46 4.04 -2.51 -13.84
CA ALA A 46 3.61 -1.25 -13.25
C ALA A 46 4.45 -0.07 -13.74
N MET A 47 5.76 -0.23 -13.87
CA MET A 47 6.66 0.82 -14.38
C MET A 47 6.34 1.20 -15.83
N GLU A 48 5.90 0.25 -16.65
CA GLU A 48 5.48 0.47 -18.04
C GLU A 48 4.08 1.11 -18.15
N ALA A 49 3.17 0.76 -17.23
CA ALA A 49 1.76 1.16 -17.25
C ALA A 49 1.43 2.46 -16.48
N GLY A 50 2.42 3.27 -16.12
CA GLY A 50 2.21 4.57 -15.45
C GLY A 50 2.62 4.63 -13.97
N ARG A 51 3.45 3.70 -13.51
CA ARG A 51 4.07 3.63 -12.16
C ARG A 51 3.08 3.48 -11.01
N GLN A 52 1.87 3.01 -11.28
CA GLN A 52 0.89 2.67 -10.25
C GLN A 52 0.85 1.17 -10.02
N ILE A 53 0.75 0.78 -8.75
CA ILE A 53 0.68 -0.62 -8.34
C ILE A 53 -0.30 -0.78 -7.19
N MET A 54 -1.05 -1.88 -7.20
CA MET A 54 -1.92 -2.24 -6.10
C MET A 54 -1.15 -3.06 -5.06
N LEU A 55 -1.04 -2.55 -3.84
CA LEU A 55 -0.37 -3.23 -2.74
C LEU A 55 -1.42 -3.84 -1.80
N VAL A 56 -1.36 -5.14 -1.60
CA VAL A 56 -2.33 -5.88 -0.78
C VAL A 56 -1.61 -6.78 0.20
N ALA A 57 -2.03 -6.79 1.46
CA ALA A 57 -1.48 -7.70 2.45
C ALA A 57 -1.99 -9.13 2.24
N GLN A 58 -1.14 -10.11 2.57
CA GLN A 58 -1.52 -11.52 2.61
C GLN A 58 -2.20 -11.83 3.95
N LYS A 59 -3.24 -12.66 3.94
CA LYS A 59 -3.93 -13.16 5.14
C LYS A 59 -3.01 -14.04 5.98
N ALA A 60 -2.16 -14.82 5.33
CA ALA A 60 -1.18 -15.70 5.98
C ALA A 60 0.22 -15.37 5.48
N ALA A 61 1.07 -14.83 6.35
CA ALA A 61 2.42 -14.43 6.00
C ALA A 61 3.29 -15.61 5.52
N GLY A 62 3.10 -16.81 6.05
CA GLY A 62 3.97 -17.97 5.77
C GLY A 62 3.87 -18.58 4.36
N LYS A 63 3.00 -18.07 3.47
CA LYS A 63 2.77 -18.68 2.16
C LYS A 63 3.66 -18.06 1.08
N ASP A 64 4.50 -18.90 0.46
CA ASP A 64 5.43 -18.44 -0.57
C ASP A 64 4.77 -18.21 -1.93
N GLU A 65 3.74 -18.99 -2.23
CA GLU A 65 2.93 -18.87 -3.42
C GLU A 65 1.49 -18.55 -3.01
N PRO A 66 1.17 -17.27 -2.75
CA PRO A 66 -0.20 -16.87 -2.42
C PRO A 66 -1.10 -17.08 -3.64
N LYS A 67 -2.34 -17.47 -3.40
CA LYS A 67 -3.44 -17.46 -4.35
C LYS A 67 -4.29 -16.21 -4.15
N PRO A 68 -5.12 -15.82 -5.13
CA PRO A 68 -6.07 -14.71 -5.00
C PRO A 68 -6.87 -14.71 -3.68
N GLU A 69 -7.33 -15.88 -3.24
CA GLU A 69 -8.09 -16.07 -1.99
C GLU A 69 -7.31 -15.79 -0.70
N ASP A 70 -5.98 -15.85 -0.74
CA ASP A 70 -5.10 -15.59 0.39
C ASP A 70 -4.82 -14.10 0.62
N MET A 71 -5.37 -13.22 -0.23
CA MET A 71 -5.16 -11.77 -0.17
C MET A 71 -6.36 -11.08 0.48
N PHE A 72 -6.11 -9.96 1.16
CA PHE A 72 -7.19 -9.11 1.68
C PHE A 72 -7.86 -8.32 0.55
N ASP A 73 -9.15 -8.03 0.72
CA ASP A 73 -9.93 -7.36 -0.33
C ASP A 73 -9.65 -5.84 -0.40
N ILE A 74 -9.07 -5.26 0.65
CA ILE A 74 -8.68 -3.85 0.70
C ILE A 74 -7.17 -3.75 0.77
N GLY A 75 -6.62 -2.91 -0.08
CA GLY A 75 -5.21 -2.54 -0.06
C GLY A 75 -5.02 -1.06 -0.32
N CYS A 76 -3.82 -0.72 -0.77
CA CYS A 76 -3.45 0.65 -1.11
C CYS A 76 -2.91 0.70 -2.53
N VAL A 77 -3.52 1.57 -3.35
CA VAL A 77 -2.90 1.97 -4.61
C VAL A 77 -1.73 2.85 -4.27
N SER A 78 -0.58 2.51 -4.82
CA SER A 78 0.69 3.15 -4.53
C SER A 78 1.39 3.59 -5.81
N SER A 79 2.16 4.66 -5.71
CA SER A 79 3.04 5.14 -6.75
C SER A 79 4.46 4.60 -6.53
N ILE A 80 5.11 4.14 -7.59
CA ILE A 80 6.51 3.74 -7.56
C ILE A 80 7.37 4.99 -7.76
N LEU A 81 8.07 5.41 -6.69
CA LEU A 81 8.95 6.57 -6.72
C LEU A 81 10.32 6.22 -7.30
N GLN A 82 10.88 5.07 -6.92
CA GLN A 82 12.19 4.63 -7.35
C GLN A 82 12.28 3.11 -7.39
N MET A 83 13.01 2.56 -8.36
CA MET A 83 13.30 1.13 -8.46
C MET A 83 14.79 0.91 -8.76
N LEU A 84 15.42 0.01 -8.03
CA LEU A 84 16.83 -0.36 -8.18
C LEU A 84 16.96 -1.89 -8.15
N LYS A 85 17.50 -2.46 -9.22
CA LYS A 85 17.89 -3.88 -9.25
C LYS A 85 19.22 -4.04 -8.53
N LEU A 86 19.27 -4.94 -7.55
CA LEU A 86 20.47 -5.25 -6.79
C LEU A 86 21.26 -6.39 -7.46
N PRO A 87 22.58 -6.49 -7.21
CA PRO A 87 23.43 -7.53 -7.82
C PRO A 87 23.02 -8.97 -7.46
N ASP A 88 22.30 -9.16 -6.37
CA ASP A 88 21.78 -10.45 -5.90
C ASP A 88 20.49 -10.89 -6.63
N GLY A 89 20.00 -10.09 -7.58
CA GLY A 89 18.78 -10.34 -8.33
C GLY A 89 17.50 -9.85 -7.65
N THR A 90 17.59 -9.30 -6.43
CA THR A 90 16.43 -8.67 -5.78
C THR A 90 16.22 -7.24 -6.28
N VAL A 91 15.00 -6.72 -6.09
CA VAL A 91 14.64 -5.36 -6.46
C VAL A 91 14.32 -4.58 -5.19
N LYS A 92 15.04 -3.48 -4.98
CA LYS A 92 14.69 -2.48 -3.97
C LYS A 92 13.81 -1.42 -4.63
N VAL A 93 12.60 -1.24 -4.11
CA VAL A 93 11.64 -0.27 -4.62
C VAL A 93 11.23 0.69 -3.50
N LEU A 94 11.10 1.97 -3.82
CA LEU A 94 10.52 2.98 -2.94
C LEU A 94 9.12 3.29 -3.44
N VAL A 95 8.13 3.09 -2.57
CA VAL A 95 6.71 3.31 -2.90
C VAL A 95 6.09 4.35 -1.98
N GLU A 96 5.13 5.11 -2.52
CA GLU A 96 4.27 6.02 -1.76
C GLU A 96 2.82 5.53 -1.87
N GLY A 97 2.17 5.28 -0.74
CA GLY A 97 0.74 5.00 -0.71
C GLY A 97 -0.06 6.21 -1.14
N VAL A 98 -0.96 6.07 -2.11
CA VAL A 98 -1.78 7.17 -2.63
C VAL A 98 -3.14 7.16 -1.96
N GLN A 99 -3.85 6.04 -2.03
CA GLN A 99 -5.19 5.91 -1.46
C GLN A 99 -5.60 4.46 -1.26
N ARG A 100 -6.64 4.24 -0.45
CA ARG A 100 -7.23 2.92 -0.25
C ARG A 100 -8.06 2.52 -1.47
N ALA A 101 -7.99 1.25 -1.84
CA ALA A 101 -8.80 0.67 -2.89
C ALA A 101 -9.24 -0.75 -2.53
N GLU A 102 -10.42 -1.12 -3.03
CA GLU A 102 -10.98 -2.47 -2.94
C GLU A 102 -10.62 -3.23 -4.21
N THR A 103 -10.15 -4.47 -4.08
CA THR A 103 -9.95 -5.40 -5.19
C THR A 103 -11.26 -6.12 -5.48
N ARG A 104 -11.93 -5.75 -6.59
CA ARG A 104 -13.16 -6.42 -7.06
C ARG A 104 -12.89 -7.83 -7.56
N ALA A 105 -11.76 -8.02 -8.22
CA ALA A 105 -11.27 -9.30 -8.68
C ALA A 105 -9.74 -9.28 -8.70
N ILE A 106 -9.14 -10.44 -8.42
CA ILE A 106 -7.69 -10.67 -8.52
C ILE A 106 -7.48 -11.78 -9.53
N HIS A 107 -6.64 -11.52 -10.53
CA HIS A 107 -6.37 -12.42 -11.65
C HIS A 107 -4.91 -12.91 -11.58
N ASP A 108 -4.69 -14.22 -11.64
CA ASP A 108 -3.35 -14.79 -11.86
C ASP A 108 -3.15 -14.97 -13.37
N THR A 109 -2.30 -14.13 -13.96
CA THR A 109 -1.98 -14.20 -15.40
C THR A 109 -0.96 -15.32 -15.72
N GLY A 110 -0.47 -16.04 -14.70
CA GLY A 110 0.68 -16.94 -14.78
C GLY A 110 2.01 -16.21 -14.61
N GLU A 111 2.11 -14.95 -15.05
CA GLU A 111 3.32 -14.15 -14.92
C GLU A 111 3.36 -13.31 -13.64
N HIS A 112 2.26 -12.63 -13.34
CA HIS A 112 2.08 -11.80 -12.15
C HIS A 112 0.59 -11.66 -11.82
N PHE A 113 0.28 -11.12 -10.65
CA PHE A 113 -1.09 -10.80 -10.29
C PHE A 113 -1.51 -9.45 -10.86
N THR A 114 -2.73 -9.38 -11.34
CA THR A 114 -3.42 -8.12 -11.61
C THR A 114 -4.71 -8.08 -10.80
N ALA A 115 -5.24 -6.88 -10.56
CA ALA A 115 -6.52 -6.73 -9.90
C ALA A 115 -7.34 -5.59 -10.47
N ASP A 116 -8.65 -5.79 -10.49
CA ASP A 116 -9.62 -4.75 -10.80
C ASP A 116 -9.88 -3.95 -9.52
N VAL A 117 -9.41 -2.72 -9.48
CA VAL A 117 -9.39 -1.88 -8.28
C VAL A 117 -10.40 -0.75 -8.38
N ALA A 118 -11.14 -0.52 -7.30
CA ALA A 118 -12.04 0.63 -7.15
C ALA A 118 -11.67 1.44 -5.90
N PRO A 119 -11.73 2.78 -5.94
CA PRO A 119 -11.40 3.60 -4.77
C PRO A 119 -12.36 3.34 -3.62
N VAL A 120 -11.82 3.21 -2.40
CA VAL A 120 -12.64 3.19 -1.18
C VAL A 120 -12.90 4.63 -0.77
N GLN A 121 -14.16 5.06 -0.91
CA GLN A 121 -14.57 6.39 -0.50
C GLN A 121 -14.37 6.57 1.01
N PRO A 122 -13.84 7.72 1.47
CA PRO A 122 -13.79 8.02 2.89
C PRO A 122 -15.19 7.98 3.49
N SER A 123 -15.43 7.06 4.41
CA SER A 123 -16.67 7.03 5.18
C SER A 123 -16.56 7.97 6.36
N GLY A 124 -17.39 9.01 6.40
CA GLY A 124 -17.53 9.88 7.57
C GLY A 124 -17.59 11.35 7.19
N GLU A 125 -18.66 12.02 7.63
CA GLU A 125 -18.73 13.48 7.62
C GLU A 125 -17.92 14.04 8.79
N ALA A 126 -17.36 15.23 8.61
CA ALA A 126 -16.73 15.96 9.70
C ALA A 126 -17.81 16.30 10.74
N SER A 127 -17.76 15.61 11.89
CA SER A 127 -18.66 15.83 13.02
C SER A 127 -17.88 16.28 14.25
N PRO A 128 -18.50 17.01 15.18
CA PRO A 128 -17.89 17.37 16.46
C PRO A 128 -17.29 16.16 17.21
N GLU A 129 -17.94 15.00 17.10
CA GLU A 129 -17.51 13.74 17.69
C GLU A 129 -16.21 13.23 17.04
N VAL A 130 -16.12 13.24 15.71
CA VAL A 130 -14.89 12.86 14.98
C VAL A 130 -13.75 13.80 15.32
N GLU A 131 -14.01 15.11 15.43
CA GLU A 131 -13.01 16.10 15.86
C GLU A 131 -12.53 15.86 17.29
N ALA A 132 -13.45 15.53 18.22
CA ALA A 132 -13.11 15.18 19.60
C ALA A 132 -12.25 13.91 19.68
N LEU A 133 -12.61 12.87 18.92
CA LEU A 133 -11.84 11.63 18.82
C LEU A 133 -10.45 11.88 18.24
N ARG A 134 -10.32 12.72 17.19
CA ARG A 134 -9.01 13.07 16.63
C ARG A 134 -8.12 13.69 17.70
N ARG A 135 -8.62 14.68 18.46
CA ARG A 135 -7.86 15.32 19.55
C ARG A 135 -7.45 14.31 20.62
N ALA A 136 -8.35 13.41 21.02
CA ALA A 136 -8.06 12.38 22.01
C ALA A 136 -6.96 11.42 21.54
N VAL A 137 -7.01 10.95 20.29
CA VAL A 137 -5.98 10.07 19.70
C VAL A 137 -4.63 10.77 19.61
N THR A 138 -4.59 12.02 19.15
CA THR A 138 -3.34 12.81 19.10
C THR A 138 -2.73 12.97 20.49
N GLN A 139 -3.54 13.34 21.49
CA GLN A 139 -3.07 13.50 22.86
C GLN A 139 -2.54 12.18 23.46
N GLN A 140 -3.20 11.05 23.17
CA GLN A 140 -2.74 9.74 23.62
C GLN A 140 -1.43 9.33 22.93
N PHE A 141 -1.28 9.68 21.65
CA PHE A 141 -0.06 9.45 20.90
C PHE A 141 1.12 10.27 21.43
N ASP A 142 0.89 11.54 21.81
CA ASP A 142 1.90 12.38 22.48
C ASP A 142 2.44 11.73 23.75
N GLN A 143 1.53 11.17 24.57
CA GLN A 143 1.92 10.45 25.79
C GLN A 143 2.73 9.20 25.47
N TYR A 144 2.34 8.45 24.44
CA TYR A 144 3.06 7.26 24.00
C TYR A 144 4.48 7.57 23.54
N VAL A 145 4.68 8.63 22.74
CA VAL A 145 6.01 9.05 22.27
C VAL A 145 6.92 9.43 23.44
N LYS A 146 6.40 10.11 24.46
CA LYS A 146 7.17 10.45 25.68
C LYS A 146 7.67 9.22 26.43
N LEU A 147 6.93 8.12 26.38
CA LEU A 147 7.30 6.85 27.02
C LEU A 147 8.22 5.99 26.14
N ASN A 148 8.15 6.13 24.82
CA ASN A 148 8.90 5.31 23.87
C ASN A 148 9.99 6.12 23.14
N LYS A 149 11.22 6.06 23.67
CA LYS A 149 12.41 6.76 23.14
C LYS A 149 12.83 6.37 21.71
N LYS A 150 12.20 5.36 21.09
CA LYS A 150 12.49 4.94 19.71
C LYS A 150 11.80 5.82 18.66
N ILE A 151 10.85 6.65 19.06
CA ILE A 151 10.10 7.54 18.15
C ILE A 151 10.62 8.96 18.34
N PRO A 152 11.20 9.60 17.31
CA PRO A 152 11.61 10.99 17.38
C PRO A 152 10.40 11.90 17.67
N PRO A 153 10.53 12.89 18.57
CA PRO A 153 9.45 13.82 18.87
C PRO A 153 9.05 14.70 17.66
N GLU A 154 9.87 14.75 16.63
CA GLU A 154 9.63 15.44 15.34
C GLU A 154 8.41 14.89 14.57
N ILE A 155 7.89 13.72 14.93
CA ILE A 155 6.69 13.11 14.32
C ILE A 155 5.38 13.73 14.86
N LEU A 156 5.44 14.56 15.92
CA LEU A 156 4.27 15.13 16.57
C LEU A 156 3.78 16.49 16.00
N THR A 157 4.47 17.04 14.99
CA THR A 157 4.15 18.34 14.36
C THR A 157 3.20 18.26 13.19
#